data_AF-A0A7J4QHL0-F1
#
_entry.id   AF-A0A7J4QHL0-F1
#
_cell.length_a   1.000
_cell.length_b   1.000
_cell.length_c   1.000
_cell.angle_alpha   90.00
_cell.angle_beta   90.00
_cell.angle_gamma   90.00
#
_symmetry.space_group_name_H-M   'P 1'
#
loop_
_entity.id
_entity.type
_entity.pdbx_description
1 polymer ?
#
loop_
_entity_poly.entity_id
_entity_poly.type
_entity_poly.pdbx_seq_one_letter_code
_entity_poly.pdbx_strand_id
1 'polypeptide(L)'
;MFPNIELIPFGPQHREKAFEFAHPQPIKISSFLFKIPPIAFEIAYKEEVLVGKKDIEDARHLRLVFNDIISEKKIGEYKRLIREAR
;
A
#
# COMPACT_ATOMS: atom_id res chain seq x y z
N MET A 1 -12.45 3.32 -28.22
CA MET A 1 -13.54 3.21 -27.22
C MET A 1 -13.74 1.73 -26.91
N PHE A 2 -13.56 1.32 -25.65
CA PHE A 2 -13.70 -0.08 -25.24
C PHE A 2 -15.15 -0.33 -24.80
N PRO A 3 -15.91 -1.23 -25.46
CA PRO A 3 -17.36 -1.31 -25.32
C PRO A 3 -17.88 -1.89 -23.99
N ASN A 4 -16.98 -2.41 -23.13
CA ASN A 4 -17.34 -3.11 -21.89
C ASN A 4 -16.60 -2.57 -20.66
N ILE A 5 -16.14 -1.32 -20.67
CA ILE A 5 -15.47 -0.69 -19.52
C ILE A 5 -16.38 0.41 -18.98
N GLU A 6 -16.92 0.18 -17.79
CA GLU A 6 -17.63 1.21 -17.03
C GLU A 6 -16.60 2.03 -16.23
N LEU A 7 -16.43 3.30 -16.60
CA LEU A 7 -15.56 4.23 -15.86
C LEU A 7 -16.35 4.80 -14.68
N ILE A 8 -16.22 4.19 -13.51
CA ILE A 8 -16.82 4.71 -12.28
C ILE A 8 -16.03 5.97 -11.86
N PRO A 9 -16.62 7.17 -11.84
CA PRO A 9 -15.91 8.39 -11.49
C PRO A 9 -15.56 8.41 -9.99
N PHE A 10 -14.33 8.80 -9.68
CA PHE A 10 -13.79 8.83 -8.32
C PHE A 10 -14.45 9.91 -7.45
N GLY A 11 -15.30 9.50 -6.51
CA GLY A 11 -15.89 10.38 -5.49
C GLY A 11 -15.12 10.36 -4.15
N PRO A 12 -15.07 11.48 -3.38
CA PRO A 12 -14.41 11.54 -2.07
C PRO A 12 -14.95 10.52 -1.05
N GLN A 13 -16.23 10.16 -1.21
CA GLN A 13 -16.99 9.36 -0.23
C GLN A 13 -16.78 7.85 -0.38
N HIS A 14 -16.02 7.40 -1.38
CA HIS A 14 -15.83 5.98 -1.73
C HIS A 14 -14.35 5.57 -1.81
N ARG A 15 -13.42 6.45 -1.42
CA ARG A 15 -11.97 6.18 -1.51
C ARG A 15 -11.51 5.05 -0.59
N GLU A 16 -12.10 4.92 0.59
CA GLU A 16 -11.77 3.84 1.53
C GLU A 16 -12.21 2.44 1.03
N LYS A 17 -13.28 2.36 0.23
CA LYS A 17 -13.76 1.09 -0.36
C LYS A 17 -13.11 0.75 -1.71
N ALA A 18 -12.55 1.74 -2.42
CA ALA A 18 -11.88 1.51 -3.71
C ALA A 18 -10.47 0.91 -3.55
N PHE A 19 -9.88 0.98 -2.35
CA PHE A 19 -8.58 0.42 -2.06
C PHE A 19 -8.53 -0.09 -0.63
N GLU A 20 -9.11 -1.26 -0.39
CA GLU A 20 -8.83 -2.00 0.84
C GLU A 20 -7.39 -2.55 0.82
N PHE A 21 -6.40 -1.68 1.03
CA PHE A 21 -5.00 -2.02 1.33
C PHE A 21 -4.83 -2.71 2.70
N ALA A 22 -5.88 -3.34 3.21
CA ALA A 22 -5.82 -4.20 4.39
C ALA A 22 -5.41 -5.64 4.02
N HIS A 23 -5.66 -6.06 2.78
CA HIS A 23 -5.38 -7.40 2.30
C HIS A 23 -4.42 -7.38 1.12
N PRO A 24 -3.53 -8.39 0.97
CA PRO A 24 -2.66 -8.48 -0.19
C PRO A 24 -3.45 -8.50 -1.50
N GLN A 25 -3.23 -7.51 -2.36
CA GLN A 25 -4.04 -7.31 -3.56
C GLN A 25 -3.48 -8.13 -4.74
N PRO A 26 -4.29 -8.94 -5.44
CA PRO A 26 -3.85 -9.66 -6.62
C PRO A 26 -3.71 -8.70 -7.81
N ILE A 27 -2.49 -8.50 -8.28
CA ILE A 27 -2.17 -7.72 -9.48
C ILE A 27 -1.87 -8.67 -10.64
N LYS A 28 -2.50 -8.42 -11.78
CA LYS A 28 -2.29 -9.15 -13.03
C LYS A 28 -1.50 -8.29 -14.01
N ILE A 29 -0.30 -8.73 -14.40
CA ILE A 29 0.48 -8.14 -15.48
C ILE A 29 0.56 -9.18 -16.61
N SER A 30 -0.09 -8.87 -17.74
CA SER A 30 -0.24 -9.82 -18.86
C SER A 30 -0.87 -11.14 -18.40
N SER A 31 -0.12 -12.25 -18.41
CA SER A 31 -0.55 -13.57 -17.92
C SER A 31 -0.15 -13.88 -16.48
N PHE A 32 0.62 -13.01 -15.82
CA PHE A 32 1.16 -13.27 -14.48
C PHE A 32 0.32 -12.59 -13.39
N LEU A 33 -0.12 -13.37 -12.40
CA LEU A 33 -0.90 -12.91 -11.25
C LEU A 33 -0.06 -13.04 -9.98
N PHE A 34 0.12 -11.96 -9.23
CA PHE A 34 0.85 -11.96 -7.97
C PHE A 34 0.19 -11.05 -6.94
N LYS A 35 0.50 -11.25 -5.65
CA LYS A 35 -0.06 -10.44 -4.58
C LYS A 35 0.93 -9.37 -4.14
N ILE A 36 0.47 -8.14 -3.99
CA ILE A 36 1.27 -7.05 -3.39
C ILE A 36 0.88 -6.91 -1.92
N PRO A 37 1.85 -6.79 -1.00
CA PRO A 37 1.56 -6.56 0.41
C PRO A 37 0.84 -5.22 0.65
N PRO A 38 0.19 -5.05 1.82
CA PRO A 38 -0.33 -3.76 2.24
C PRO A 38 0.72 -2.64 2.15
N ILE A 39 0.36 -1.45 1.66
CA ILE A 39 1.31 -0.32 1.56
C ILE A 39 1.84 0.07 2.95
N ALA A 40 1.00 0.04 3.98
CA ALA A 40 1.42 0.29 5.35
C ALA A 40 2.50 -0.71 5.83
N PHE A 41 2.44 -1.95 5.35
CA PHE A 41 3.49 -2.94 5.59
C PHE A 41 4.75 -2.64 4.79
N GLU A 42 4.65 -2.25 3.51
CA GLU A 42 5.82 -1.85 2.71
C GLU A 42 6.58 -0.67 3.34
N ILE A 43 5.86 0.35 3.82
CA ILE A 43 6.44 1.47 4.55
C ILE A 43 7.17 0.98 5.79
N ALA A 44 6.50 0.17 6.63
CA ALA A 44 7.10 -0.37 7.84
C ALA A 44 8.37 -1.20 7.54
N TYR A 45 8.33 -2.03 6.51
CA TYR A 45 9.45 -2.90 6.13
C TYR A 45 10.65 -2.11 5.58
N LYS A 46 10.40 -1.10 4.75
CA LYS A 46 11.45 -0.20 4.25
C LYS A 46 12.15 0.55 5.39
N GLU A 47 11.38 1.01 6.37
CA GLU A 47 11.89 1.80 7.51
C GLU A 47 12.58 0.95 8.59
N GLU A 48 12.15 -0.28 8.84
CA GLU A 48 12.68 -1.11 9.93
C GLU A 48 13.71 -2.15 9.47
N VAL A 49 13.59 -2.65 8.24
CA VAL A 49 14.40 -3.77 7.73
C VAL A 49 15.41 -3.30 6.68
N LEU A 50 14.95 -2.61 5.63
CA LEU A 50 15.83 -2.25 4.51
C LEU A 50 16.76 -1.09 4.87
N VAL A 51 16.22 -0.03 5.49
CA VAL A 51 16.94 1.14 6.04
C VAL A 51 17.88 1.89 5.08
N GLY A 52 17.90 1.54 3.80
CA GLY A 52 18.70 2.20 2.78
C GLY A 52 18.19 3.61 2.51
N LYS A 53 19.09 4.52 2.11
CA LYS A 53 18.71 5.91 1.79
C LYS A 53 17.57 5.99 0.76
N LYS A 54 17.65 5.16 -0.28
CA LYS A 54 16.59 5.06 -1.30
C LYS A 54 15.28 4.54 -0.71
N ASP A 55 15.34 3.54 0.17
CA ASP A 55 14.16 2.92 0.77
C ASP A 55 13.44 3.86 1.74
N ILE A 56 14.20 4.66 2.50
CA ILE A 56 13.65 5.69 3.39
C ILE A 56 12.95 6.79 2.58
N GLU A 57 13.57 7.28 1.50
CA GLU A 57 12.92 8.26 0.62
C GLU A 57 11.67 7.70 -0.05
N ASP A 58 11.69 6.43 -0.45
CA ASP A 58 10.54 5.75 -1.03
C ASP A 58 9.41 5.57 -0.01
N ALA A 59 9.73 5.19 1.23
CA ALA A 59 8.77 5.13 2.33
C ALA A 59 8.15 6.52 2.61
N ARG A 60 8.96 7.58 2.59
CA ARG A 60 8.49 8.97 2.72
C ARG A 60 7.56 9.36 1.58
N HIS A 61 7.88 8.96 0.34
CA HIS A 61 7.03 9.21 -0.82
C HIS A 61 5.67 8.51 -0.68
N LEU A 62 5.66 7.24 -0.30
CA LEU A 62 4.42 6.47 -0.07
C LEU A 62 3.55 7.11 1.02
N ARG A 63 4.16 7.58 2.12
CA ARG A 63 3.44 8.32 3.17
C ARG A 63 2.78 9.59 2.64
N LEU A 64 3.45 10.31 1.74
CA LEU A 64 2.92 11.56 1.18
C LEU A 64 1.78 11.31 0.18
N VAL A 65 1.97 10.37 -0.74
CA VAL A 65 1.01 10.08 -1.83
C VAL A 65 -0.29 9.49 -1.30
N PHE A 66 -0.21 8.66 -0.27
CA PHE A 66 -1.34 7.95 0.31
C PHE A 66 -1.69 8.47 1.72
N ASN A 67 -1.38 9.73 2.02
CA ASN A 67 -1.58 10.31 3.36
C ASN A 67 -3.06 10.34 3.80
N ASP A 68 -3.98 10.33 2.84
CA ASP A 68 -5.42 10.34 3.02
C ASP A 68 -6.00 8.93 3.20
N ILE A 69 -5.21 7.89 2.95
CA ILE A 69 -5.64 6.49 2.97
C ILE A 69 -4.88 5.68 4.04
N ILE A 70 -3.62 6.00 4.30
CA ILE A 70 -2.76 5.23 5.19
C ILE A 70 -2.88 5.75 6.63
N SER A 71 -3.16 4.82 7.55
CA SER A 71 -3.16 5.10 8.99
C SER A 71 -1.78 4.88 9.60
N GLU A 72 -1.25 5.91 10.26
CA GLU A 72 -0.01 5.83 11.06
C GLU A 72 -0.08 4.74 12.14
N LYS A 73 -1.26 4.54 12.73
CA LYS A 73 -1.48 3.47 13.70
C LYS A 73 -1.16 2.10 13.10
N LYS A 74 -1.61 1.86 11.86
CA LYS A 74 -1.44 0.58 11.16
C LYS A 74 0.02 0.35 10.75
N ILE A 75 0.73 1.41 10.33
CA ILE A 75 2.18 1.34 10.12
C ILE A 75 2.87 0.94 11.45
N GLY A 76 2.50 1.59 12.56
CA GLY A 76 3.04 1.28 13.89
C GLY A 76 2.81 -0.17 14.32
N GLU A 77 1.62 -0.72 14.06
CA GLU A 77 1.30 -2.13 14.31
C GLU A 77 2.24 -3.07 13.52
N TYR A 78 2.45 -2.83 12.23
CA TYR A 78 3.37 -3.63 11.42
C TYR A 78 4.82 -3.49 11.87
N LYS A 79 5.27 -2.28 12.22
CA LYS A 79 6.61 -2.08 12.78
C LYS A 79 6.83 -2.90 14.04
N ARG A 80 5.84 -2.93 14.93
CA ARG A 80 5.89 -3.75 16.14
C ARG A 80 6.02 -5.23 15.80
N LEU A 81 5.17 -5.75 14.91
CA LEU A 81 5.22 -7.15 14.46
C LEU A 81 6.56 -7.52 13.83
N ILE A 82 7.14 -6.65 12.99
CA ILE A 82 8.45 -6.85 12.36
C ILE A 82 9.54 -6.94 13.43
N ARG A 83 9.50 -6.07 14.45
CA ARG A 83 10.48 -6.09 15.56
C ARG A 83 10.32 -7.33 16.43
N GLU A 84 9.09 -7.78 16.68
CA GLU A 84 8.79 -9.00 17.46
C GLU A 84 9.21 -10.29 16.74
N ALA A 85 9.20 -10.30 15.41
CA ALA A 85 9.59 -11.44 14.59
C ALA A 85 11.11 -11.59 14.40
N ARG A 86 11.91 -10.68 14.96
CA ARG A 86 13.36 -10.61 14.83
C ARG A 86 14.06 -11.01 16.12
#